data_AF-A0A922WSM6-F1
#
_entry.id   AF-A0A922WSM6-F1
#
_cell.length_a   1.000
_cell.length_b   1.000
_cell.length_c   1.000
_cell.angle_alpha   90.00
_cell.angle_beta   90.00
_cell.angle_gamma   90.00
#
_symmetry.space_group_name_H-M   'P 1'
#
loop_
_entity.id
_entity.type
_entity.pdbx_description
1 polymer ?
#
loop_
_entity_poly.entity_id
_entity_poly.type
_entity_poly.pdbx_seq_one_letter_code
_entity_poly.pdbx_strand_id
1 'polypeptide(L)'
;MAALAKPTQEISMRSTTIPHGHKLASPLTSLCLCLSTGLTALWPALTWAEPPTTADNGIGVPQPPAAAPQPDSERILGEWVPVEFIFLGLPVPLENIAGLKVVFDKEELQLYPPAPARKLAAGELPPPAPAPIKFRYQLLTDREPHQVELTAEDGPQQGQTTGSIYKFDDKGQLVLCGHLDPAAPRPDLFESTDTSRTILFKFQRVVAKAGK
;
A
#
# COMPACT_ATOMS: atom_id res chain seq x y z
N MET A 1 -37.29 -18.68 -48.60
CA MET A 1 -36.94 -18.51 -47.17
C MET A 1 -36.06 -19.68 -46.78
N ALA A 2 -34.74 -19.48 -46.69
CA ALA A 2 -33.79 -20.52 -46.31
C ALA A 2 -33.04 -20.05 -45.06
N ALA A 3 -33.19 -20.80 -43.96
CA ALA A 3 -32.55 -20.52 -42.68
C ALA A 3 -31.12 -21.06 -42.70
N LEU A 4 -30.15 -20.16 -42.51
CA LEU A 4 -28.73 -20.49 -42.39
C LEU A 4 -28.45 -20.90 -40.93
N ALA A 5 -28.20 -22.18 -40.69
CA ALA A 5 -27.76 -22.69 -39.38
C ALA A 5 -26.28 -22.38 -39.18
N LYS A 6 -25.93 -21.77 -38.04
CA LYS A 6 -24.53 -21.55 -37.61
C LYS A 6 -23.98 -22.82 -36.95
N PRO A 7 -22.72 -23.21 -37.22
CA PRO A 7 -22.11 -24.36 -36.56
C PRO A 7 -21.64 -24.00 -35.15
N THR A 8 -22.02 -24.84 -34.18
CA THR A 8 -21.51 -24.85 -32.81
C THR A 8 -20.07 -25.36 -32.84
N GLN A 9 -19.11 -24.52 -32.44
CA GLN A 9 -17.73 -24.97 -32.22
C GLN A 9 -17.58 -25.53 -30.81
N GLU A 10 -17.30 -26.83 -30.77
CA GLU A 10 -16.97 -27.58 -29.56
C GLU A 10 -15.51 -27.29 -29.17
N ILE A 11 -15.32 -26.56 -28.08
CA ILE A 11 -13.98 -26.26 -27.55
C ILE A 11 -13.48 -27.48 -26.78
N SER A 12 -12.67 -28.31 -27.44
CA SER A 12 -11.99 -29.45 -26.85
C SER A 12 -10.85 -28.95 -25.93
N MET A 13 -11.08 -28.98 -24.62
CA MET A 13 -10.04 -28.71 -23.61
C MET A 13 -9.07 -29.90 -23.54
N ARG A 14 -7.92 -29.78 -24.21
CA ARG A 14 -6.79 -30.70 -24.02
C ARG A 14 -6.15 -30.43 -22.66
N SER A 15 -6.45 -31.29 -21.69
CA SER A 15 -5.71 -31.37 -20.42
C SER A 15 -4.25 -31.70 -20.70
N THR A 16 -3.34 -30.77 -20.37
CA THR A 16 -1.90 -31.00 -20.49
C THR A 16 -1.38 -31.47 -19.15
N THR A 17 -1.13 -32.77 -19.02
CA THR A 17 -0.49 -33.39 -17.84
C THR A 17 1.00 -33.04 -17.85
N ILE A 18 1.45 -32.25 -16.87
CA ILE A 18 2.88 -31.93 -16.69
C ILE A 18 3.54 -33.04 -15.86
N PRO A 19 4.59 -33.73 -16.36
CA PRO A 19 5.29 -34.75 -15.60
C PRO A 19 6.11 -34.11 -14.47
N HIS A 20 5.85 -34.57 -13.24
CA HIS A 20 6.69 -34.33 -12.08
C HIS A 20 7.96 -35.17 -12.20
N GLY A 21 9.08 -34.52 -12.45
CA GLY A 21 10.39 -35.13 -12.38
C GLY A 21 11.43 -34.06 -12.08
N HIS A 22 11.99 -34.08 -10.87
CA HIS A 22 13.40 -34.35 -10.62
C HIS A 22 13.75 -33.93 -9.19
N LYS A 23 14.00 -34.96 -8.36
CA LYS A 23 14.78 -34.86 -7.13
C LYS A 23 16.16 -34.30 -7.49
N LEU A 24 16.58 -33.23 -6.83
CA LEU A 24 18.00 -32.93 -6.68
C LEU A 24 18.31 -32.86 -5.19
N ALA A 25 19.16 -33.79 -4.80
CA ALA A 25 19.75 -33.94 -3.49
C ALA A 25 20.70 -32.77 -3.19
N SER A 26 20.79 -32.47 -1.90
CA SER A 26 21.75 -31.55 -1.28
C SER A 26 23.21 -31.88 -1.61
N PRO A 27 24.12 -30.93 -1.32
CA PRO A 27 24.97 -31.20 -0.16
C PRO A 27 25.11 -30.03 0.80
N LEU A 28 25.26 -30.41 2.08
CA LEU A 28 25.78 -29.60 3.18
C LEU A 28 27.14 -29.01 2.83
N THR A 29 27.32 -27.72 3.09
CA THR A 29 28.58 -27.04 3.47
C THR A 29 28.17 -25.60 3.79
N SER A 30 28.63 -24.87 4.80
CA SER A 30 29.86 -24.95 5.57
C SER A 30 29.62 -24.21 6.90
N LEU A 31 30.16 -24.74 8.00
CA LEU A 31 30.38 -23.98 9.23
C LEU A 31 31.21 -22.73 8.91
N CYS A 32 30.77 -21.56 9.38
CA CYS A 32 31.64 -20.41 9.64
C CYS A 32 31.43 -19.97 11.08
N LEU A 33 32.26 -20.52 11.97
CA LEU A 33 32.54 -19.96 13.29
C LEU A 33 33.40 -18.70 13.08
N CYS A 34 32.76 -17.54 13.00
CA CYS A 34 33.46 -16.28 13.19
C CYS A 34 33.33 -15.85 14.65
N LEU A 35 34.36 -16.18 15.43
CA LEU A 35 34.73 -15.42 16.61
C LEU A 35 35.08 -14.00 16.13
N SER A 36 34.33 -13.00 16.58
CA SER A 36 34.81 -11.63 16.61
C SER A 36 34.63 -11.09 18.02
N THR A 37 35.75 -11.16 18.72
CA THR A 37 36.14 -10.49 19.95
C THR A 37 35.57 -9.09 20.07
N GLY A 38 35.09 -8.77 21.27
CA GLY A 38 34.63 -7.46 21.66
C GLY A 38 35.70 -6.38 21.48
N LEU A 39 35.24 -5.24 20.98
CA LEU A 39 35.90 -3.95 21.15
C LEU A 39 34.89 -3.06 21.87
N THR A 40 34.99 -2.99 23.20
CA THR A 40 34.35 -1.92 23.97
C THR A 40 35.17 -0.65 23.75
N ALA A 41 34.80 0.12 22.73
CA ALA A 41 35.28 1.50 22.62
C ALA A 41 34.60 2.30 23.74
N LEU A 42 35.33 2.51 24.85
CA LEU A 42 35.04 3.60 25.77
C LEU A 42 35.19 4.90 24.99
N TRP A 43 34.08 5.48 24.56
CA TRP A 43 34.09 6.89 24.20
C TRP A 43 34.15 7.73 25.47
N PRO A 44 35.09 8.69 25.57
CA PRO A 44 35.05 9.67 26.63
C PRO A 44 33.74 10.46 26.49
N ALA A 45 33.00 10.56 27.58
CA ALA A 45 31.92 11.52 27.71
C ALA A 45 32.51 12.91 27.45
N LEU A 46 32.25 13.47 26.27
CA LEU A 46 32.43 14.90 26.04
C LEU A 46 31.37 15.58 26.92
N THR A 47 31.76 15.98 28.13
CA THR A 47 30.98 16.89 28.96
C THR A 47 31.04 18.25 28.28
N TRP A 48 30.14 18.49 27.35
CA TRP A 48 29.87 19.83 26.84
C TRP A 48 29.32 20.63 28.02
N ALA A 49 30.15 21.50 28.59
CA ALA A 49 29.72 22.45 29.60
C ALA A 49 28.68 23.36 28.96
N GLU A 50 27.43 23.26 29.40
CA GLU A 50 26.40 24.22 29.06
C GLU A 50 26.87 25.63 29.48
N PRO A 51 26.87 26.62 28.57
CA PRO A 51 27.07 28.00 28.98
C PRO A 51 25.96 28.38 29.96
N PRO A 52 26.23 29.21 30.98
CA PRO A 52 25.20 29.66 31.90
C PRO A 52 24.11 30.37 31.10
N THR A 53 22.92 29.76 31.07
CA THR A 53 21.72 30.34 30.50
C THR A 53 21.44 31.64 31.24
N THR A 54 21.73 32.77 30.59
CA THR A 54 21.24 34.08 30.98
C THR A 54 19.73 33.94 31.11
N ALA A 55 19.21 34.17 32.32
CA ALA A 55 17.80 34.20 32.60
C ALA A 55 17.16 35.32 31.76
N ASP A 56 16.76 34.98 30.55
CA ASP A 56 15.94 35.83 29.71
C ASP A 56 14.55 35.81 30.33
N ASN A 57 14.24 36.85 31.09
CA ASN A 57 12.88 37.21 31.51
C ASN A 57 12.08 37.68 30.28
N GLY A 58 12.11 36.89 29.21
CA GLY A 58 11.28 37.06 28.04
C GLY A 58 9.85 36.82 28.47
N ILE A 59 9.06 37.90 28.48
CA ILE A 59 7.61 37.86 28.55
C ILE A 59 7.16 36.97 27.39
N GLY A 60 6.98 35.68 27.68
CA GLY A 60 6.62 34.68 26.70
C GLY A 60 5.29 35.06 26.09
N VAL A 61 5.29 35.45 24.82
CA VAL A 61 4.07 35.54 24.03
C VAL A 61 3.41 34.16 24.13
N PRO A 62 2.17 34.05 24.66
CA PRO A 62 1.50 32.78 24.76
C PRO A 62 1.47 32.12 23.39
N GLN A 63 2.17 30.99 23.23
CA GLN A 63 2.08 30.21 22.02
C GLN A 63 0.61 29.80 21.88
N PRO A 64 -0.08 30.15 20.77
CA PRO A 64 -1.46 29.75 20.56
C PRO A 64 -1.60 28.24 20.78
N PRO A 65 -2.66 27.77 21.47
CA PRO A 65 -2.87 26.35 21.68
C PRO A 65 -2.76 25.62 20.34
N ALA A 66 -1.98 24.54 20.30
CA ALA A 66 -1.91 23.68 19.12
C ALA A 66 -3.35 23.29 18.74
N ALA A 67 -3.70 23.52 17.46
CA ALA A 67 -5.03 23.17 16.97
C ALA A 67 -5.31 21.69 17.25
N ALA A 68 -6.53 21.37 17.67
CA ALA A 68 -6.94 19.99 17.89
C ALA A 68 -6.71 19.16 16.61
N PRO A 69 -6.24 17.91 16.72
CA PRO A 69 -6.08 17.05 15.55
C PRO A 69 -7.42 16.89 14.84
N GLN A 70 -7.40 17.03 13.51
CA GLN A 70 -8.59 16.82 12.68
C GLN A 70 -9.09 15.36 12.81
N PRO A 71 -10.40 15.11 12.73
CA PRO A 71 -10.92 13.74 12.74
C PRO A 71 -10.46 12.99 11.48
N ASP A 72 -10.24 11.69 11.61
CA ASP A 72 -9.75 10.84 10.52
C ASP A 72 -10.67 10.86 9.29
N SER A 73 -11.98 11.00 9.50
CA SER A 73 -12.97 11.15 8.42
C SER A 73 -12.74 12.36 7.53
N GLU A 74 -12.13 13.43 8.06
CA GLU A 74 -11.72 14.61 7.28
C GLU A 74 -10.30 14.45 6.73
N ARG A 75 -9.41 13.84 7.52
CA ARG A 75 -8.00 13.59 7.16
C ARG A 75 -7.82 12.53 6.08
N ILE A 76 -8.79 11.67 5.81
CA ILE A 76 -8.67 10.67 4.75
C ILE A 76 -9.07 11.21 3.38
N LEU A 77 -9.89 12.26 3.32
CA LEU A 77 -10.47 12.75 2.07
C LEU A 77 -9.42 13.26 1.07
N GLY A 78 -9.76 13.18 -0.21
CA GLY A 78 -8.97 13.71 -1.32
C GLY A 78 -8.28 12.63 -2.14
N GLU A 79 -7.37 13.08 -3.00
CA GLU A 79 -6.59 12.22 -3.90
C GLU A 79 -5.25 11.84 -3.27
N TRP A 80 -4.89 10.58 -3.40
CA TRP A 80 -3.72 9.95 -2.81
C TRP A 80 -2.96 9.16 -3.87
N VAL A 81 -1.65 9.36 -3.94
CA VAL A 81 -0.75 8.64 -4.85
C VAL A 81 0.24 7.81 -4.04
N PRO A 82 0.51 6.55 -4.44
CA PRO A 82 1.42 5.69 -3.71
C PRO A 82 2.85 6.21 -3.86
N VAL A 83 3.56 6.29 -2.74
CA VAL A 83 5.00 6.58 -2.67
C VAL A 83 5.81 5.36 -2.25
N GLU A 84 5.13 4.32 -1.74
CA GLU A 84 5.71 3.04 -1.39
C GLU A 84 4.62 1.96 -1.55
N PHE A 85 5.00 0.81 -2.11
CA PHE A 85 4.13 -0.36 -2.21
C PHE A 85 4.96 -1.61 -1.93
N ILE A 86 4.57 -2.39 -0.92
CA ILE A 86 5.19 -3.67 -0.58
C ILE A 86 4.17 -4.77 -0.79
N PHE A 87 4.57 -5.81 -1.53
CA PHE A 87 3.77 -6.99 -1.77
C PHE A 87 4.64 -8.24 -1.63
N LEU A 88 4.19 -9.20 -0.82
CA LEU A 88 4.93 -10.42 -0.50
C LEU A 88 6.34 -10.12 0.04
N GLY A 89 6.46 -9.11 0.91
CA GLY A 89 7.75 -8.70 1.49
C GLY A 89 8.68 -7.97 0.53
N LEU A 90 8.27 -7.73 -0.72
CA LEU A 90 9.10 -7.10 -1.73
C LEU A 90 8.58 -5.71 -2.09
N PRO A 91 9.45 -4.69 -2.11
CA PRO A 91 9.07 -3.38 -2.62
C PRO A 91 8.78 -3.50 -4.12
N VAL A 92 7.59 -3.04 -4.52
CA VAL A 92 7.20 -2.98 -5.93
C VAL A 92 7.78 -1.68 -6.52
N PRO A 93 8.53 -1.76 -7.63
CA PRO A 93 9.07 -0.57 -8.30
C PRO A 93 7.96 0.43 -8.67
N LEU A 94 8.18 1.72 -8.42
CA LEU A 94 7.16 2.77 -8.60
C LEU A 94 6.71 2.90 -10.06
N GLU A 95 7.58 2.58 -11.01
CA GLU A 95 7.25 2.51 -12.44
C GLU A 95 6.15 1.49 -12.76
N ASN A 96 6.04 0.42 -11.98
CA ASN A 96 5.02 -0.62 -12.18
C ASN A 96 3.65 -0.20 -11.63
N ILE A 97 3.62 0.82 -10.77
CA ILE A 97 2.40 1.41 -10.22
C ILE A 97 2.20 2.86 -10.68
N ALA A 98 2.88 3.28 -11.73
CA ALA A 98 2.71 4.61 -12.30
C ALA A 98 1.25 4.80 -12.75
N GLY A 99 0.61 5.86 -12.25
CA GLY A 99 -0.80 6.15 -12.49
C GLY A 99 -1.78 5.49 -11.52
N LEU A 100 -1.31 4.61 -10.62
CA LEU A 100 -2.11 4.14 -9.50
C LEU A 100 -2.46 5.35 -8.61
N LYS A 101 -3.75 5.53 -8.30
CA LYS A 101 -4.18 6.50 -7.30
C LYS A 101 -5.46 6.05 -6.61
N VAL A 102 -5.69 6.60 -5.42
CA VAL A 102 -6.90 6.39 -4.63
C VAL A 102 -7.54 7.74 -4.37
N VAL A 103 -8.86 7.83 -4.53
CA VAL A 103 -9.62 9.02 -4.19
C VAL A 103 -10.65 8.65 -3.13
N PHE A 104 -10.59 9.29 -1.98
CA PHE A 104 -11.61 9.19 -0.93
C PHE A 104 -12.54 10.39 -1.04
N ASP A 105 -13.82 10.13 -1.32
CA ASP A 105 -14.88 11.13 -1.36
C ASP A 105 -16.07 10.66 -0.52
N LYS A 106 -16.26 11.29 0.64
CA LYS A 106 -17.31 10.96 1.62
C LYS A 106 -17.29 9.50 2.03
N GLU A 107 -18.15 8.66 1.45
CA GLU A 107 -18.28 7.22 1.76
C GLU A 107 -17.81 6.33 0.60
N GLU A 108 -17.33 6.92 -0.50
CA GLU A 108 -16.83 6.22 -1.69
C GLU A 108 -15.29 6.31 -1.73
N LEU A 109 -14.65 5.18 -2.00
CA LEU A 109 -13.25 5.06 -2.36
C LEU A 109 -13.19 4.63 -3.82
N GLN A 110 -12.50 5.40 -4.64
CA GLN A 110 -12.22 5.06 -6.04
C GLN A 110 -10.75 4.69 -6.19
N LEU A 111 -10.49 3.46 -6.64
CA LEU A 111 -9.16 2.96 -6.96
C LEU A 111 -8.95 3.04 -8.47
N TYR A 112 -8.01 3.88 -8.89
CA TYR A 112 -7.61 4.01 -10.30
C TYR A 112 -6.40 3.11 -10.52
N PRO A 113 -6.52 1.98 -11.22
CA PRO A 113 -5.39 1.10 -11.46
C PRO A 113 -4.36 1.76 -12.41
N PRO A 114 -3.08 1.35 -12.34
CA PRO A 114 -2.07 1.87 -13.24
C PRO A 114 -2.44 1.56 -14.69
N ALA A 115 -2.11 2.47 -15.59
CA ALA A 115 -2.28 2.21 -17.02
C ALA A 115 -1.38 1.02 -17.42
N PRO A 116 -1.85 0.13 -18.31
CA PRO A 116 -1.04 -1.01 -18.73
C PRO A 116 0.27 -0.52 -19.35
N ALA A 117 1.39 -0.88 -18.72
CA ALA A 117 2.75 -0.54 -19.16
C ALA A 117 3.14 -1.39 -20.39
N ARG A 118 2.45 -1.18 -21.50
CA ARG A 118 2.77 -1.78 -22.79
C ARG A 118 3.54 -0.77 -23.62
N LYS A 119 4.68 -1.18 -24.18
CA LYS A 119 5.31 -0.44 -25.28
C LYS A 119 4.36 -0.44 -26.48
N LEU A 120 3.81 0.71 -26.81
CA LEU A 120 2.99 0.89 -28.00
C LEU A 120 3.90 0.89 -29.22
N ALA A 121 3.46 0.23 -30.30
CA ALA A 121 4.14 0.35 -31.58
C ALA A 121 3.98 1.78 -32.11
N ALA A 122 4.91 2.22 -32.97
CA ALA A 122 4.77 3.51 -33.64
C ALA A 122 3.44 3.56 -34.42
N GLY A 123 2.63 4.59 -34.15
CA GLY A 123 1.31 4.76 -34.76
C GLY A 123 0.15 4.05 -34.04
N GLU A 124 0.42 3.30 -32.96
CA GLU A 124 -0.64 2.71 -32.14
C GLU A 124 -1.16 3.72 -31.11
N LEU A 125 -2.50 3.81 -30.99
CA LEU A 125 -3.13 4.63 -29.96
C LEU A 125 -3.02 3.93 -28.59
N PRO A 126 -2.80 4.68 -27.50
CA PRO A 126 -2.84 4.10 -26.17
C PRO A 126 -4.23 3.48 -25.90
N PRO A 127 -4.30 2.33 -25.20
CA PRO A 127 -5.58 1.84 -24.74
C PRO A 127 -6.25 2.89 -23.85
N PRO A 128 -7.59 2.94 -23.83
CA PRO A 128 -8.30 3.81 -22.90
C PRO A 128 -7.86 3.49 -21.47
N ALA A 129 -7.81 4.53 -20.63
CA ALA A 129 -7.54 4.34 -19.21
C ALA A 129 -8.58 3.37 -18.62
N PRO A 130 -8.17 2.45 -17.75
CA PRO A 130 -9.12 1.59 -17.05
C PRO A 130 -10.07 2.44 -16.21
N ALA A 131 -11.34 2.03 -16.16
CA ALA A 131 -12.30 2.66 -15.25
C ALA A 131 -11.84 2.45 -13.79
N PRO A 132 -12.13 3.41 -12.89
CA PRO A 132 -11.84 3.23 -11.48
C PRO A 132 -12.70 2.08 -10.92
N ILE A 133 -12.10 1.30 -10.02
CA ILE A 133 -12.80 0.30 -9.21
C ILE A 133 -13.40 1.05 -8.02
N LYS A 134 -14.69 0.83 -7.76
CA LYS A 134 -15.41 1.54 -6.72
C LYS A 134 -15.59 0.70 -5.47
N PHE A 135 -15.40 1.33 -4.33
CA PHE A 135 -15.64 0.75 -3.02
C PHE A 135 -16.47 1.71 -2.19
N ARG A 136 -17.39 1.17 -1.42
CA ARG A 136 -17.89 1.86 -0.21
C ARG A 136 -16.88 1.62 0.90
N TYR A 137 -16.62 2.62 1.73
CA TYR A 137 -15.71 2.43 2.86
C TYR A 137 -16.30 2.89 4.20
N GLN A 138 -15.85 2.25 5.28
CA GLN A 138 -16.16 2.63 6.64
C GLN A 138 -14.88 2.67 7.48
N LEU A 139 -14.65 3.77 8.20
CA LEU A 139 -13.55 3.90 9.16
C LEU A 139 -14.01 3.45 10.55
N LEU A 140 -13.20 2.62 11.20
CA LEU A 140 -13.37 2.15 12.56
C LEU A 140 -12.19 2.66 13.40
N THR A 141 -12.38 3.84 14.01
CA THR A 141 -11.37 4.55 14.81
C THR A 141 -11.42 4.20 16.30
N ASP A 142 -12.32 3.30 16.69
CA ASP A 142 -12.49 2.81 18.06
C ASP A 142 -11.59 1.59 18.37
N ARG A 143 -10.69 1.24 17.45
CA ARG A 143 -9.85 0.03 17.50
C ARG A 143 -8.40 0.38 17.24
N GLU A 144 -7.49 -0.41 17.80
CA GLU A 144 -6.04 -0.27 17.61
C GLU A 144 -5.45 -1.55 17.02
N PRO A 145 -4.79 -1.49 15.84
CA PRO A 145 -4.68 -0.32 14.95
C PRO A 145 -6.03 0.11 14.36
N HIS A 146 -6.16 1.38 13.95
CA HIS A 146 -7.37 1.87 13.26
C HIS A 146 -7.67 1.01 12.02
N GLN A 147 -8.95 0.78 11.75
CA GLN A 147 -9.39 -0.19 10.73
C GLN A 147 -10.25 0.49 9.67
N VAL A 148 -10.17 -0.04 8.44
CA VAL A 148 -11.05 0.37 7.33
C VAL A 148 -11.67 -0.86 6.69
N GLU A 149 -12.97 -0.80 6.48
CA GLU A 149 -13.73 -1.81 5.75
C GLU A 149 -14.00 -1.29 4.35
N LEU A 150 -13.65 -2.07 3.32
CA LEU A 150 -13.84 -1.72 1.92
C LEU A 150 -14.78 -2.74 1.29
N THR A 151 -15.94 -2.29 0.84
CA THR A 151 -16.94 -3.14 0.16
C THR A 151 -16.94 -2.80 -1.32
N ALA A 152 -16.56 -3.75 -2.17
CA ALA A 152 -16.51 -3.52 -3.62
C ALA A 152 -17.92 -3.28 -4.17
N GLU A 153 -18.10 -2.20 -4.93
CA GLU A 153 -19.38 -1.85 -5.55
C GLU A 153 -19.51 -2.38 -6.98
N ASP A 154 -18.40 -2.74 -7.60
CA ASP A 154 -18.33 -3.29 -8.96
C ASP A 154 -17.30 -4.44 -9.10
N GLY A 155 -17.27 -5.04 -10.30
CA GLY A 155 -16.32 -6.08 -10.66
C GLY A 155 -16.61 -7.47 -10.05
N PRO A 156 -15.66 -8.42 -10.18
CA PRO A 156 -15.85 -9.80 -9.74
C PRO A 156 -16.04 -9.98 -8.22
N GLN A 157 -15.65 -8.97 -7.44
CA GLN A 157 -15.74 -8.97 -5.98
C GLN A 157 -16.94 -8.17 -5.46
N GLN A 158 -17.87 -7.74 -6.33
CA GLN A 158 -19.01 -6.91 -5.95
C GLN A 158 -19.76 -7.47 -4.72
N GLY A 159 -20.01 -6.59 -3.75
CA GLY A 159 -20.69 -6.89 -2.48
C GLY A 159 -19.79 -7.54 -1.43
N GLN A 160 -18.56 -7.92 -1.74
CA GLN A 160 -17.63 -8.48 -0.76
C GLN A 160 -16.89 -7.36 -0.02
N THR A 161 -16.75 -7.55 1.29
CA THR A 161 -16.06 -6.61 2.18
C THR A 161 -14.70 -7.17 2.58
N THR A 162 -13.66 -6.40 2.29
CA THR A 162 -12.28 -6.67 2.76
C THR A 162 -11.97 -5.80 3.97
N GLY A 163 -11.36 -6.39 5.00
CA GLY A 163 -10.87 -5.67 6.18
C GLY A 163 -9.41 -5.27 6.03
N SER A 164 -9.10 -4.00 6.27
CA SER A 164 -7.74 -3.46 6.29
C SER A 164 -7.49 -2.65 7.57
N ILE A 165 -6.23 -2.32 7.83
CA ILE A 165 -5.80 -1.38 8.87
C ILE A 165 -5.15 -0.17 8.23
N TYR A 166 -5.24 0.98 8.88
CA TYR A 166 -4.67 2.22 8.37
C TYR A 166 -4.10 3.11 9.48
N LYS A 167 -3.19 4.00 9.13
CA LYS A 167 -2.73 5.09 10.00
C LYS A 167 -2.25 6.28 9.18
N PHE A 168 -2.16 7.45 9.79
CA PHE A 168 -1.41 8.57 9.25
C PHE A 168 -0.05 8.64 9.96
N ASP A 169 1.05 8.72 9.21
CA ASP A 169 2.37 8.91 9.80
C ASP A 169 2.65 10.38 10.19
N ASP A 170 3.82 10.63 10.77
CA ASP A 170 4.24 11.96 11.22
C ASP A 170 4.35 13.00 10.08
N LYS A 171 4.41 12.53 8.82
CA LYS A 171 4.46 13.37 7.61
C LYS A 171 3.06 13.58 7.01
N GLY A 172 2.02 13.04 7.65
CA GLY A 172 0.65 13.05 7.13
C GLY A 172 0.43 12.11 5.94
N GLN A 173 1.33 11.14 5.71
CA GLN A 173 1.13 10.10 4.71
C GLN A 173 0.14 9.05 5.22
N LEU A 174 -0.72 8.57 4.33
CA LEU A 174 -1.64 7.48 4.65
C LEU A 174 -0.91 6.15 4.46
N VAL A 175 -0.83 5.34 5.51
CA VAL A 175 -0.34 3.96 5.46
C VAL A 175 -1.55 3.03 5.54
N LEU A 176 -1.69 2.12 4.58
CA LEU A 176 -2.80 1.17 4.52
C LEU A 176 -2.25 -0.25 4.31
N CYS A 177 -2.68 -1.18 5.17
CA CYS A 177 -2.28 -2.59 5.10
C CYS A 177 -3.53 -3.48 5.05
N GLY A 178 -3.60 -4.41 4.11
CA GLY A 178 -4.79 -5.24 3.90
C GLY A 178 -4.50 -6.50 3.12
N HIS A 179 -5.54 -7.26 2.83
CA HIS A 179 -5.51 -8.42 1.95
C HIS A 179 -6.33 -8.17 0.69
N LEU A 180 -5.92 -8.77 -0.42
CA LEU A 180 -6.73 -8.83 -1.65
C LEU A 180 -7.84 -9.89 -1.58
N ASP A 181 -7.70 -10.85 -0.66
CA ASP A 181 -8.68 -11.91 -0.42
C ASP A 181 -9.65 -11.47 0.68
N PRO A 182 -10.96 -11.32 0.38
CA PRO A 182 -11.96 -10.93 1.38
C PRO A 182 -12.19 -11.97 2.48
N ALA A 183 -11.79 -13.23 2.27
CA ALA A 183 -11.87 -14.27 3.30
C ALA A 183 -10.64 -14.28 4.23
N ALA A 184 -9.58 -13.54 3.89
CA ALA A 184 -8.38 -13.49 4.73
C ALA A 184 -8.65 -12.71 6.04
N PRO A 185 -8.04 -13.14 7.16
CA PRO A 185 -8.15 -12.41 8.41
C PRO A 185 -7.58 -10.99 8.26
N ARG A 186 -8.19 -10.02 8.93
CA ARG A 186 -7.69 -8.64 8.96
C ARG A 186 -6.27 -8.60 9.55
N PRO A 187 -5.31 -7.86 8.96
CA PRO A 187 -3.99 -7.70 9.55
C PRO A 187 -4.06 -6.96 10.89
N ASP A 188 -3.13 -7.25 11.79
CA ASP A 188 -2.93 -6.56 13.06
C ASP A 188 -1.65 -5.70 13.08
N LEU A 189 -0.77 -5.90 12.10
CA LEU A 189 0.50 -5.20 11.92
C LEU A 189 0.62 -4.57 10.53
N PHE A 190 1.32 -3.43 10.46
CA PHE A 190 1.60 -2.71 9.21
C PHE A 190 2.78 -3.33 8.46
N GLU A 191 2.64 -4.61 8.11
CA GLU A 191 3.71 -5.38 7.49
C GLU A 191 3.19 -6.22 6.31
N SER A 192 4.02 -6.30 5.27
CA SER A 192 3.90 -7.28 4.20
C SER A 192 5.14 -8.16 4.23
N THR A 193 4.96 -9.45 4.43
CA THR A 193 6.02 -10.45 4.50
C THR A 193 5.91 -11.39 3.30
N ASP A 194 6.94 -12.18 3.04
CA ASP A 194 6.94 -13.20 1.98
C ASP A 194 5.88 -14.29 2.18
N THR A 195 5.48 -14.53 3.43
CA THR A 195 4.45 -15.51 3.79
C THR A 195 3.05 -14.92 3.92
N SER A 196 2.94 -13.63 4.23
CA SER A 196 1.65 -12.95 4.34
C SER A 196 1.21 -12.46 2.97
N ARG A 197 0.02 -12.86 2.52
CA ARG A 197 -0.62 -12.27 1.32
C ARG A 197 -1.13 -10.84 1.59
N THR A 198 -0.48 -10.11 2.49
CA THR A 198 -0.81 -8.72 2.79
C THR A 198 -0.14 -7.80 1.78
N ILE A 199 -0.85 -6.73 1.46
CA ILE A 199 -0.36 -5.58 0.70
C ILE A 199 -0.17 -4.42 1.67
N LEU A 200 0.96 -3.70 1.56
CA LEU A 200 1.21 -2.48 2.32
C LEU A 200 1.44 -1.33 1.35
N PHE A 201 0.64 -0.28 1.47
CA PHE A 201 0.82 0.96 0.74
C PHE A 201 1.18 2.09 1.70
N LYS A 202 2.07 2.99 1.24
CA LYS A 202 2.15 4.36 1.77
C LYS A 202 1.77 5.32 0.66
N PHE A 203 0.89 6.26 0.98
CA PHE A 203 0.39 7.24 0.05
C PHE A 203 0.73 8.66 0.49
N GLN A 204 1.00 9.50 -0.49
CA GLN A 204 1.09 10.94 -0.32
C GLN A 204 -0.17 11.60 -0.89
N ARG A 205 -0.72 12.57 -0.15
CA ARG A 205 -1.87 13.35 -0.61
C ARG A 205 -1.46 14.26 -1.77
N VAL A 206 -2.26 14.29 -2.82
CA VAL A 206 -2.13 15.25 -3.91
C VAL A 206 -2.73 16.58 -3.45
N VAL A 207 -1.86 17.54 -3.16
CA VAL A 207 -2.30 18.91 -2.88
C VAL A 207 -2.60 19.57 -4.22
N ALA A 208 -3.85 19.94 -4.46
CA ALA A 208 -4.20 20.74 -5.62
C ALA A 208 -3.30 21.98 -5.65
N LYS A 209 -2.50 22.15 -6.71
CA LYS A 209 -1.77 23.40 -6.90
C LYS A 209 -2.82 24.49 -7.00
N ALA A 210 -2.88 25.37 -5.99
CA ALA A 210 -3.66 26.59 -6.09
C ALA A 210 -3.22 27.28 -7.38
N GLY A 211 -4.16 27.42 -8.33
CA GLY A 211 -3.88 27.98 -9.65
C GLY A 211 -3.13 29.30 -9.50
N LYS A 212 -1.96 29.37 -10.13
CA LYS A 212 -1.26 30.64 -10.35
C LYS A 212 -1.78 31.29 -11.62
#